data_AF-A0A0V1BWE2-F1
#
_entry.id   AF-A0A0V1BWE2-F1
#
_cell.length_a   1.000
_cell.length_b   1.000
_cell.length_c   1.000
_cell.angle_alpha   90.00
_cell.angle_beta   90.00
_cell.angle_gamma   90.00
#
_symmetry.space_group_name_H-M   'P 1'
#
loop_
_entity.id
_entity.type
_entity.pdbx_description
1 polymer ?
#
loop_
_entity_poly.entity_id
_entity_poly.type
_entity_poly.pdbx_seq_one_letter_code
_entity_poly.pdbx_strand_id
1 'polypeptide(L)'
;MAADLHLVLNNRNNYNLVYEGRVHLLRHTNFEDKQWVCQRVRSGCRGTVYTNLEVNTVLRTAPHAVTCTADDYILYKMEKKNTL
;
A
#
# COMPACT_ATOMS: atom_id res chain seq x y z
N MET A 1 -11.79 0.80 -15.16
CA MET A 1 -10.36 0.95 -14.85
C MET A 1 -10.12 0.15 -13.60
N ALA A 2 -9.39 -0.97 -13.70
CA ALA A 2 -8.99 -1.70 -12.50
C ALA A 2 -8.06 -0.78 -11.72
N ALA A 3 -8.37 -0.52 -10.46
CA ALA A 3 -7.42 0.16 -9.60
C ALA A 3 -6.15 -0.70 -9.54
N ASP A 4 -4.99 -0.10 -9.78
CA ASP A 4 -3.67 -0.72 -9.69
C ASP A 4 -3.43 -1.17 -8.23
N LEU A 5 -3.92 -2.37 -7.90
CA LEU A 5 -3.96 -2.95 -6.55
C LEU A 5 -3.27 -4.31 -6.55
N HIS A 6 -2.10 -4.40 -5.94
CA HIS A 6 -1.37 -5.67 -5.80
C HIS A 6 -0.50 -5.68 -4.55
N LEU A 7 -0.11 -6.88 -4.14
CA LEU A 7 0.79 -7.10 -3.02
C LEU A 7 2.22 -7.29 -3.51
N VAL A 8 3.16 -6.74 -2.75
CA VAL A 8 4.60 -6.89 -2.98
C VAL A 8 5.23 -7.39 -1.69
N LEU A 9 5.87 -8.56 -1.73
CA LEU A 9 6.65 -9.10 -0.61
C LEU A 9 7.72 -8.09 -0.16
N ASN A 10 7.87 -7.96 1.15
CA ASN A 10 8.90 -7.14 1.76
C ASN A 10 9.96 -8.00 2.47
N ASN A 11 11.09 -7.38 2.82
CA ASN A 11 12.22 -8.05 3.47
C ASN A 11 11.91 -8.66 4.85
N ARG A 12 10.72 -8.43 5.43
CA ARG A 12 10.29 -8.97 6.72
C ARG A 12 9.34 -10.16 6.57
N ASN A 13 9.31 -10.79 5.40
CA ASN A 13 8.40 -11.88 5.08
C ASN A 13 6.92 -11.50 5.28
N ASN A 14 6.60 -10.24 4.99
CA ASN A 14 5.25 -9.68 5.03
C ASN A 14 4.98 -8.98 3.69
N TYR A 15 3.81 -8.39 3.51
CA TYR A 15 3.41 -7.74 2.27
C TYR A 15 3.26 -6.23 2.46
N ASN A 16 3.63 -5.50 1.41
CA ASN A 16 3.24 -4.13 1.19
C ASN A 16 2.12 -4.12 0.14
N LEU A 17 1.16 -3.22 0.31
CA LEU A 17 0.14 -2.95 -0.68
C LEU A 17 0.64 -1.87 -1.64
N VAL A 18 0.53 -2.13 -2.94
CA VAL A 18 0.61 -1.10 -3.97
C VAL A 18 -0.81 -0.70 -4.34
N TYR A 19 -1.09 0.60 -4.27
CA TYR A 19 -2.35 1.18 -4.67
C TYR A 19 -2.11 2.53 -5.35
N GLU A 20 -2.54 2.67 -6.61
CA GLU A 20 -2.33 3.89 -7.42
C GLU A 20 -0.85 4.32 -7.48
N GLY A 21 0.07 3.40 -7.72
CA GLY A 21 1.52 3.69 -7.75
C GLY A 21 2.12 4.10 -6.40
N ARG A 22 1.38 3.94 -5.29
CA ARG A 22 1.86 4.24 -3.93
C ARG A 22 2.01 2.97 -3.11
N VAL A 23 3.08 2.92 -2.33
CA VAL A 23 3.32 1.81 -1.40
C VAL A 23 2.73 2.10 -0.04
N HIS A 24 1.98 1.14 0.49
CA HIS A 24 1.35 1.16 1.81
C HIS A 24 1.78 -0.07 2.62
N LEU A 25 2.05 0.14 3.90
CA LEU A 25 2.51 -0.88 4.83
C LEU A 25 1.30 -1.43 5.60
N LEU A 26 1.22 -2.74 5.77
CA LEU A 26 0.19 -3.35 6.61
C LEU A 26 0.36 -2.85 8.05
N ARG A 27 -0.70 -2.27 8.61
CA ARG A 27 -0.73 -1.78 9.99
C ARG A 27 -1.57 -2.67 10.90
N HIS A 28 -2.78 -3.00 10.45
CA HIS A 28 -3.71 -3.83 11.19
C HIS A 28 -4.39 -4.84 10.26
N THR A 29 -4.63 -6.04 10.77
CA THR A 29 -5.59 -7.00 10.21
C THR A 29 -6.69 -7.14 11.24
N ASN A 30 -7.87 -6.61 10.93
CA ASN A 30 -9.05 -6.74 11.76
C ASN A 30 -9.86 -7.97 11.33
N PHE A 31 -11.05 -8.13 11.89
CA PHE A 31 -11.92 -9.27 11.57
C PHE A 31 -12.41 -9.26 10.12
N GLU A 32 -12.72 -8.08 9.56
CA GLU A 32 -13.33 -7.96 8.22
C GLU A 32 -12.42 -7.26 7.19
N ASP A 33 -11.43 -6.50 7.66
CA ASP A 33 -10.61 -5.66 6.81
C ASP A 33 -9.13 -5.65 7.20
N LYS A 34 -8.33 -5.11 6.29
CA LYS A 34 -6.92 -4.80 6.52
C LYS A 34 -6.70 -3.31 6.35
N GLN A 35 -5.99 -2.72 7.31
CA GLN A 35 -5.59 -1.32 7.28
C GLN A 35 -4.14 -1.19 6.81
N TRP A 36 -3.94 -0.35 5.81
CA TRP A 36 -2.67 -0.08 5.16
C TRP A 36 -2.31 1.39 5.30
N VAL A 37 -1.09 1.70 5.73
CA VAL A 37 -0.63 3.08 5.92
C VAL A 37 0.46 3.44 4.92
N CYS A 38 0.35 4.61 4.33
CA CYS A 38 1.32 5.17 3.39
C CYS A 38 2.75 5.01 3.90
N GLN A 39 3.65 4.41 3.12
CA GLN A 39 5.05 4.24 3.55
C GLN A 39 5.75 5.60 3.79
N ARG A 40 5.30 6.64 3.09
CA ARG A 40 5.81 8.02 3.20
C ARG A 40 5.35 8.76 4.46
N VAL A 41 5.04 8.08 5.58
CA VAL A 41 4.70 8.72 6.87
C VAL A 41 5.77 9.71 7.31
N ARG A 42 7.05 9.36 7.15
CA ARG A 42 8.17 10.24 7.50
C ARG A 42 8.22 11.52 6.64
N SER A 43 7.66 11.47 5.45
CA SER A 43 7.54 12.61 4.54
C SER A 43 6.22 13.37 4.72
N GLY A 44 5.46 13.09 5.78
CA GLY A 44 4.18 13.75 6.10
C GLY A 44 2.93 13.06 5.52
N CYS A 45 3.07 11.99 4.74
CA CYS A 45 1.93 11.25 4.20
C CYS A 45 1.33 10.30 5.23
N ARG A 46 0.12 10.58 5.72
CA ARG A 46 -0.65 9.65 6.57
C ARG A 46 -1.84 9.02 5.84
N GLY A 47 -1.74 8.91 4.51
CA GLY A 47 -2.75 8.25 3.70
C GLY A 47 -3.00 6.82 4.20
N THR A 48 -4.26 6.44 4.31
CA THR A 48 -4.65 5.11 4.76
C THR A 48 -5.57 4.47 3.72
N VAL A 49 -5.36 3.18 3.46
CA VAL A 49 -6.21 2.36 2.60
C VAL A 49 -6.75 1.20 3.42
N TYR A 50 -8.03 0.90 3.25
CA TYR A 50 -8.70 -0.24 3.85
C TYR A 50 -9.10 -1.21 2.74
N THR A 51 -8.74 -2.47 2.87
CA THR A 51 -9.11 -3.53 1.92
C THR A 51 -9.84 -4.66 2.64
N ASN A 52 -10.52 -5.52 1.89
CA ASN A 52 -10.95 -6.81 2.44
C ASN A 52 -9.73 -7.68 2.84
N LEU A 53 -9.99 -8.79 3.54
CA LEU A 53 -8.94 -9.70 4.01
C LEU A 53 -8.07 -10.27 2.89
N GLU A 54 -8.66 -10.54 1.73
CA GLU A 54 -7.97 -11.09 0.55
C GLU A 54 -7.25 -10.02 -0.28
N VAL A 55 -7.42 -8.73 0.05
CA VAL A 55 -6.74 -7.61 -0.61
C VAL A 55 -7.04 -7.54 -2.12
N ASN A 56 -8.24 -7.95 -2.53
CA ASN A 56 -8.71 -7.84 -3.91
C ASN A 56 -9.62 -6.61 -4.13
N THR A 57 -10.13 -6.03 -3.05
CA THR A 57 -11.07 -4.90 -3.10
C THR A 57 -10.67 -3.82 -2.10
N VAL A 58 -10.64 -2.57 -2.55
CA VAL A 58 -10.51 -1.40 -1.68
C VAL A 58 -11.88 -1.02 -1.13
N LEU A 59 -12.01 -1.04 0.20
CA LEU A 59 -13.24 -0.70 0.91
C LEU A 59 -13.34 0.80 1.18
N ARG A 60 -12.22 1.44 1.55
CA ARG A 60 -12.16 2.86 1.88
C ARG A 60 -10.74 3.40 1.74
N THR A 61 -10.63 4.66 1.34
CA THR A 61 -9.38 5.42 1.38
C THR A 61 -9.54 6.66 2.26
N ALA A 62 -8.49 7.02 2.99
CA ALA A 62 -8.44 8.23 3.80
C ALA A 62 -7.18 9.01 3.42
N PRO A 63 -7.25 9.92 2.43
CA PRO A 63 -6.10 10.72 2.03
C PRO A 63 -5.83 11.81 3.07
N HIS A 64 -4.65 11.77 3.69
CA HIS A 64 -4.26 12.77 4.70
C HIS A 64 -3.34 13.86 4.10
N ALA A 65 -2.74 13.62 2.93
CA ALA A 65 -1.92 14.61 2.24
C ALA A 65 -2.39 14.70 0.79
N VAL A 66 -2.91 15.87 0.40
CA VAL A 66 -3.30 16.19 -1.00
C VAL A 66 -2.12 15.95 -1.96
N THR A 67 -0.89 16.02 -1.45
CA THR A 67 0.37 15.96 -2.21
C THR A 67 1.12 14.63 -2.08
N CYS A 68 0.53 13.56 -1.55
CA CYS A 68 1.23 12.27 -1.60
C CYS A 68 1.28 11.75 -3.04
N THR A 69 2.38 12.02 -3.72
CA THR A 69 2.65 11.52 -5.06
C THR A 69 3.12 10.08 -5.03
N ALA A 70 2.90 9.37 -6.13
CA ALA A 70 3.57 8.11 -6.43
C ALA A 70 5.09 8.30 -6.37
N ASP A 71 5.81 7.22 -6.06
CA ASP A 71 7.27 7.19 -6.01
C ASP A 71 7.74 6.01 -6.84
N ASP A 72 7.92 6.26 -8.14
CA ASP A 72 8.25 5.22 -9.12
C ASP A 72 9.56 4.52 -8.78
N TYR A 73 10.52 5.23 -8.17
CA TYR A 73 11.79 4.63 -7.75
C TYR A 73 11.60 3.63 -6.61
N ILE A 74 10.79 3.99 -5.60
CA ILE A 74 10.46 3.07 -4.51
C ILE A 74 9.66 1.88 -5.04
N LEU A 75 8.66 2.13 -5.88
CA LEU A 75 7.83 1.09 -6.48
C LEU A 75 8.68 0.09 -7.27
N TYR A 76 9.47 0.58 -8.22
CA TYR A 76 10.41 -0.22 -9.01
C TYR A 76 11.34 -1.06 -8.14
N LYS A 77 11.92 -0.46 -7.09
CA LYS A 77 12.83 -1.15 -6.18
C LYS A 77 12.15 -2.29 -5.42
N MET A 78 10.87 -2.15 -5.09
CA MET A 78 10.11 -3.19 -4.38
C MET A 78 9.64 -4.29 -5.31
N GLU A 79 9.12 -3.93 -6.47
CA GLU A 79 8.61 -4.89 -7.47
C GLU A 79 9.74 -5.76 -8.04
N LYS A 80 10.89 -5.17 -8.37
CA LYS A 80 12.06 -5.93 -8.87
C LYS A 80 12.56 -6.98 -7.89
N LYS A 81 12.35 -6.77 -6.58
CA LYS A 81 12.70 -7.76 -5.55
C LYS A 81 11.68 -8.88 -5.42
N ASN A 82 10.46 -8.70 -5.93
CA ASN A 82 9.44 -9.76 -5.99
C ASN A 82 9.54 -10.65 -7.21
N THR A 83 10.20 -10.20 -8.28
CA THR A 83 10.33 -10.94 -9.54
C THR A 83 11.51 -11.91 -9.55
N LEU A 84 11.97 -12.38 -8.39
CA LEU A 84 13.10 -13.32 -8.22
C LEU A 84 12.62 -14.64 -7.61
#